data_AF-A0A968PEE2-F1
#
_entry.id   AF-A0A968PEE2-F1
#
_cell.length_a   1.000
_cell.length_b   1.000
_cell.length_c   1.000
_cell.angle_alpha   90.00
_cell.angle_beta   90.00
_cell.angle_gamma   90.00
#
_symmetry.space_group_name_H-M   'P 1'
#
loop_
_entity.id
_entity.type
_entity.pdbx_description
1 polymer ?
#
loop_
_entity_poly.entity_id
_entity_poly.type
_entity_poly.pdbx_seq_one_letter_code
_entity_poly.pdbx_strand_id
1 'polypeptide(L)'
;MNSHDSHSHDTTPPIILGIDLGTTNSLVAIYDATGPRCLPDSLGRNLLPSVVRLSSITGELEAIGSEARTHAVEHPTSTVYSIKR
;
A
#
# COMPACT_ATOMS: atom_id res chain seq x y z
N MET A 1 -47.46 3.63 5.57
CA MET A 1 -46.24 3.72 6.39
C MET A 1 -45.05 3.71 5.46
N ASN A 2 -44.24 4.76 5.51
CA ASN A 2 -43.05 4.97 4.70
C ASN A 2 -41.91 4.02 5.08
N SER A 3 -41.14 3.60 4.07
CA SER A 3 -39.67 3.52 4.16
C SER A 3 -39.10 3.56 2.75
N HIS A 4 -39.06 4.77 2.18
CA HIS A 4 -38.16 5.02 1.05
C HIS A 4 -36.75 5.04 1.63
N ASP A 5 -35.96 4.01 1.33
CA ASP A 5 -34.54 3.95 1.66
C ASP A 5 -33.80 5.09 0.94
N SER A 6 -33.50 6.15 1.69
CA SER A 6 -32.64 7.24 1.26
C SER A 6 -31.19 6.76 1.23
N HIS A 7 -30.78 6.15 0.11
CA HIS A 7 -29.37 5.98 -0.20
C HIS A 7 -28.77 7.36 -0.46
N SER A 8 -28.10 7.92 0.55
CA SER A 8 -27.29 9.13 0.38
C SER A 8 -26.17 8.83 -0.61
N HIS A 9 -26.30 9.34 -1.84
CA HIS A 9 -25.17 9.37 -2.76
C HIS A 9 -24.06 10.22 -2.13
N ASP A 10 -22.93 9.60 -1.82
CA ASP A 10 -21.71 10.33 -1.46
C ASP A 10 -21.33 11.21 -2.65
N THR A 11 -21.46 12.53 -2.47
CA THR A 11 -21.15 13.53 -3.49
C THR A 11 -19.67 13.91 -3.51
N THR A 12 -18.85 13.28 -2.67
CA THR A 12 -17.41 13.53 -2.65
C THR A 12 -16.82 13.01 -3.96
N PRO A 13 -16.16 13.86 -4.76
CA PRO A 13 -15.51 13.39 -5.97
C PRO A 13 -14.48 12.32 -5.61
N PRO A 14 -14.36 11.25 -6.40
CA PRO A 14 -13.45 10.15 -6.08
C PRO A 14 -12.00 10.65 -6.03
N ILE A 15 -11.29 10.28 -4.97
CA ILE A 15 -9.86 10.57 -4.85
C ILE A 15 -9.11 9.68 -5.84
N ILE A 16 -8.36 10.31 -6.75
CA ILE A 16 -7.52 9.59 -7.71
C ILE A 16 -6.12 9.45 -7.12
N LEU A 17 -5.65 8.21 -7.04
CA LEU A 17 -4.29 7.87 -6.60
C LEU A 17 -3.46 7.37 -7.80
N GLY A 18 -2.24 7.87 -7.92
CA GLY A 18 -1.21 7.30 -8.79
C GLY A 18 -0.41 6.28 -8.00
N ILE A 19 -0.33 5.05 -8.48
CA ILE A 19 0.45 3.97 -7.84
C ILE A 19 1.55 3.54 -8.81
N ASP A 20 2.80 3.79 -8.44
CA ASP A 20 3.95 3.20 -9.12
C ASP A 20 4.30 1.87 -8.45
N LEU A 21 4.18 0.81 -9.23
CA LEU A 21 4.39 -0.55 -8.83
C LEU A 21 5.72 -1.06 -9.40
N GLY A 22 6.85 -0.49 -8.99
CA GLY A 22 8.18 -1.00 -9.32
C GLY A 22 8.52 -2.37 -8.71
N THR A 23 9.59 -2.98 -9.20
CA THR A 23 10.10 -4.30 -8.76
C THR A 23 10.87 -4.21 -7.43
N THR A 24 11.55 -3.08 -7.19
CA THR A 24 12.38 -2.86 -5.99
C THR A 24 11.70 -1.93 -4.99
N ASN A 25 11.08 -0.86 -5.49
CA ASN A 25 10.34 0.09 -4.67
C ASN A 25 9.00 0.39 -5.35
N SER A 26 8.05 0.81 -4.53
CA SER A 26 6.74 1.30 -4.95
C SER A 26 6.47 2.64 -4.30
N LEU A 27 5.53 3.38 -4.87
CA LEU A 27 5.19 4.75 -4.47
C LEU A 27 3.71 4.99 -4.70
N VAL A 28 3.12 5.85 -3.86
CA VAL A 28 1.75 6.34 -4.05
C VAL A 28 1.79 7.87 -4.12
N ALA A 29 1.03 8.45 -5.03
CA ALA A 29 0.86 9.87 -5.20
C ALA A 29 -0.62 10.24 -5.31
N ILE A 30 -0.93 11.49 -5.00
CA ILE A 30 -2.22 12.11 -5.22
C ILE A 30 -2.03 13.35 -6.08
N TYR A 31 -3.06 13.68 -6.87
CA TYR A 31 -3.15 14.95 -7.57
C TYR A 31 -4.34 15.74 -7.03
N ASP A 32 -4.07 16.87 -6.37
CA ASP A 32 -5.09 17.76 -5.81
C ASP A 32 -4.89 19.21 -6.27
N ALA A 33 -5.64 20.17 -5.70
CA ALA A 33 -5.57 21.59 -6.07
C ALA A 33 -4.16 22.21 -5.89
N THR A 34 -3.29 21.59 -5.11
CA THR A 34 -1.91 22.03 -4.89
C THR A 34 -0.91 21.41 -5.88
N GLY A 35 -1.36 20.51 -6.73
CA GLY A 35 -0.54 19.79 -7.71
C GLY A 35 -0.24 18.33 -7.31
N PRO A 36 0.64 17.63 -8.05
CA PRO A 36 1.02 16.26 -7.75
C PRO A 36 1.92 16.18 -6.51
N ARG A 37 1.60 15.32 -5.56
CA ARG A 37 2.47 15.04 -4.39
C ARG A 37 2.48 13.57 -4.01
N CYS A 38 3.62 13.09 -3.55
CA CYS A 38 3.76 11.74 -3.01
C CYS A 38 3.13 11.65 -1.62
N LEU A 39 2.59 10.47 -1.30
CA LEU A 39 2.12 10.13 0.04
C LEU A 39 3.25 9.39 0.77
N PRO A 40 3.79 9.97 1.86
CA PRO A 40 4.81 9.29 2.64
C PRO A 40 4.21 8.14 3.46
N ASP A 41 5.04 7.16 3.79
CA ASP A 41 4.73 6.14 4.77
C ASP A 41 4.71 6.70 6.20
N SER A 42 4.45 5.83 7.19
CA SER A 42 4.41 6.18 8.61
C SER A 42 5.73 6.74 9.17
N LEU A 43 6.85 6.59 8.45
CA LEU A 43 8.16 7.13 8.79
C LEU A 43 8.58 8.32 7.93
N GLY A 44 7.66 8.88 7.14
CA GLY A 44 7.91 10.06 6.31
C GLY A 44 8.61 9.77 4.98
N ARG A 45 8.72 8.50 4.55
CA ARG A 45 9.42 8.12 3.31
C ARG A 45 8.44 7.97 2.16
N ASN A 46 8.78 8.53 1.00
CA ASN A 46 7.94 8.43 -0.21
C ASN A 46 8.11 7.11 -0.97
N LEU A 47 9.24 6.42 -0.80
CA LEU A 47 9.51 5.13 -1.43
C LEU A 47 9.33 4.01 -0.42
N LEU A 48 8.52 3.03 -0.78
CA LEU A 48 8.30 1.82 -0.01
C LEU A 48 8.98 0.64 -0.70
N PRO A 49 9.85 -0.13 -0.03
CA PRO A 49 10.41 -1.35 -0.62
C PRO A 49 9.31 -2.31 -1.09
N SER A 50 9.45 -2.90 -2.27
CA SER A 50 8.50 -3.88 -2.82
C SER A 50 8.76 -5.27 -2.23
N VAL A 51 8.55 -5.38 -0.93
CA VAL A 51 8.83 -6.56 -0.11
C VAL A 51 7.63 -6.84 0.79
N VAL A 52 7.23 -8.10 0.90
CA VAL A 52 6.20 -8.54 1.85
C VAL A 52 6.71 -9.72 2.65
N ARG A 53 6.29 -9.84 3.90
CA ARG A 53 6.51 -11.03 4.73
C ARG A 53 5.16 -11.64 5.07
N LEU A 54 5.06 -12.94 4.90
CA LEU A 54 3.87 -13.72 5.25
C LEU A 54 4.16 -14.50 6.54
N SER A 55 3.11 -14.72 7.34
CA SER A 55 3.17 -15.62 8.47
C SER A 55 3.47 -17.04 7.99
N SER A 56 4.51 -17.67 8.53
CA SER A 56 4.88 -19.05 8.18
C SER A 56 3.83 -20.08 8.63
N ILE A 57 2.90 -19.71 9.51
CA ILE A 57 1.86 -20.59 10.04
C ILE A 57 0.55 -20.40 9.28
N THR A 58 0.11 -19.15 9.10
CA THR A 58 -1.22 -18.83 8.53
C THR A 58 -1.16 -18.47 7.04
N GLY A 59 0.00 -18.09 6.51
CA GLY A 59 0.16 -17.59 5.14
C GLY A 59 -0.38 -16.16 4.94
N GLU A 60 -0.93 -15.54 5.97
CA GLU A 60 -1.43 -14.17 5.93
C GLU A 60 -0.30 -13.15 5.92
N LEU A 61 -0.61 -11.94 5.47
CA LEU A 61 0.35 -10.84 5.48
C LEU A 61 0.73 -10.46 6.91
N GLU A 62 2.03 -10.54 7.20
CA GLU A 62 2.60 -10.19 8.50
C GLU A 62 3.28 -8.82 8.49
N ALA A 63 4.05 -8.51 7.44
CA ALA A 63 4.71 -7.21 7.30
C ALA A 63 4.85 -6.78 5.83
N ILE A 64 4.94 -5.47 5.59
CA ILE A 64 5.18 -4.86 4.26
C ILE A 64 6.36 -3.90 4.32
N GLY A 65 7.08 -3.78 3.21
CA GLY A 65 7.97 -2.66 2.96
C GLY A 65 9.24 -2.77 3.77
N SER A 66 9.57 -1.70 4.50
CA SER A 66 10.83 -1.63 5.22
C SER A 66 10.92 -2.60 6.38
N GLU A 67 9.81 -2.88 7.07
CA GLU A 67 9.79 -3.88 8.14
C GLU A 67 10.11 -5.28 7.59
N ALA A 68 9.40 -5.69 6.53
CA ALA A 68 9.67 -6.95 5.85
C ALA A 68 11.11 -7.03 5.31
N ARG A 69 11.64 -5.91 4.77
CA ARG A 69 13.00 -5.85 4.23
C ARG A 69 14.07 -5.98 5.33
N THR A 70 13.91 -5.33 6.48
CA THR A 70 14.90 -5.35 7.56
C THR A 70 15.15 -6.77 8.08
N HIS A 71 14.09 -7.58 8.16
CA HIS A 71 14.18 -8.95 8.67
C HIS A 71 14.23 -10.02 7.57
N ALA A 72 14.48 -9.63 6.30
CA ALA A 72 14.49 -10.55 5.17
C ALA A 72 15.56 -11.65 5.28
N VAL A 73 16.69 -11.35 5.93
CA VAL A 73 17.77 -12.33 6.17
C VAL A 73 17.39 -13.32 7.27
N GLU A 74 16.64 -12.86 8.28
CA GLU A 74 16.19 -13.68 9.42
C GLU A 74 15.01 -14.57 9.03
N HIS A 75 14.16 -14.10 8.12
CA HIS A 75 12.97 -14.82 7.63
C HIS A 75 12.98 -14.98 6.10
N PRO A 76 13.99 -15.66 5.53
CA PRO A 76 14.21 -15.68 4.08
C PRO A 76 13.14 -16.47 3.32
N THR A 77 12.54 -17.49 3.94
CA THR A 77 11.54 -18.35 3.29
C THR A 77 10.14 -17.76 3.31
N SER A 78 9.86 -16.85 4.24
CA SER A 78 8.55 -16.20 4.37
C SER A 78 8.56 -14.74 3.92
N THR A 79 9.72 -14.21 3.50
CA THR A 79 9.86 -12.89 2.91
C THR A 79 9.97 -12.98 1.39
N VAL A 80 9.11 -12.25 0.68
CA VAL A 80 9.02 -12.25 -0.77
C VAL A 80 9.40 -10.88 -1.33
N TYR A 81 10.29 -10.86 -2.33
CA TYR A 81 10.73 -9.67 -3.05
C TYR A 81 11.05 -10.03 -4.52
N SER A 82 11.24 -9.02 -5.39
CA SER A 82 11.50 -9.22 -6.83
C SER A 82 10.40 -9.99 -7.60
N ILE A 83 9.16 -9.97 -7.14
CA ILE A 83 8.02 -10.67 -7.78
C ILE A 83 7.75 -10.16 -9.20
N LYS A 84 7.91 -8.86 -9.45
CA LYS A 84 7.62 -8.22 -10.74
C LYS A 84 8.79 -8.35 -11.73
N ARG A 85 9.44 -9.52 -11.80
CA ARG A 85 10.43 -9.85 -12.83
C ARG A 85 9.78 -10.67 -13.93
#